data_AF-A0A812PC56-F1
#
_entry.id   AF-A0A812PC56-F1
#
_cell.length_a   1.000
_cell.length_b   1.000
_cell.length_c   1.000
_cell.angle_alpha   90.00
_cell.angle_beta   90.00
_cell.angle_gamma   90.00
#
_symmetry.space_group_name_H-M   'P 1'
#
loop_
_entity.id
_entity.type
_entity.pdbx_description
1 polymer ?
#
loop_
_entity_poly.entity_id
_entity_poly.type
_entity_poly.pdbx_seq_one_letter_code
_entity_poly.pdbx_strand_id
1 'polypeptide(L)'
;MWCCCETAEDVTVQVQSSPVLNEDGISASEAPERGSFTVKLELEELKPRMLGVGLDSTEEKGLLIVGFFDGVLSKYNAKFPRQAIKKFDKITAVNGKAGNANDLRRIMVSAIADETLETLALTLRRPVEIEVVVRRPGPLGIQVNYTDLLGGVLITKIVPDGLVDRWNAANAEEVRADPPEAFLSHETLMRIRLRGVRP
;
A
#
# COMPACT_ATOMS: atom_id res chain seq x y z
N MET A 1 12.14 -38.69 43.37
CA MET A 1 11.77 -37.29 43.68
C MET A 1 12.18 -36.47 42.47
N TRP A 2 11.19 -35.89 41.79
CA TRP A 2 11.32 -35.16 40.53
C TRP A 2 12.00 -33.80 40.69
N CYS A 3 12.75 -33.39 39.66
CA CYS A 3 12.82 -32.03 39.12
C CYS A 3 13.55 -32.11 37.76
N CYS A 4 12.80 -32.31 36.67
CA CYS A 4 12.29 -31.29 35.73
C CYS A 4 13.37 -30.74 34.79
N CYS A 5 13.42 -31.34 33.59
CA CYS A 5 13.98 -30.77 32.38
C CYS A 5 13.20 -29.50 32.01
N GLU A 6 13.89 -28.41 31.74
CA GLU A 6 13.32 -27.25 31.06
C GLU A 6 13.67 -27.38 29.58
N THR A 7 12.66 -27.73 28.79
CA THR A 7 12.75 -27.83 27.33
C THR A 7 12.78 -26.43 26.74
N ALA A 8 13.81 -26.15 25.93
CA ALA A 8 13.84 -24.99 25.06
C ALA A 8 12.65 -25.06 24.10
N GLU A 9 11.72 -24.10 24.22
CA GLU A 9 10.67 -23.91 23.24
C GLU A 9 11.26 -23.15 22.03
N ASP A 10 11.60 -23.90 20.99
CA ASP A 10 11.85 -23.34 19.66
C ASP A 10 10.53 -22.75 19.14
N VAL A 11 10.41 -21.43 19.19
CA VAL A 11 9.32 -20.71 18.52
C VAL A 11 9.63 -20.66 17.02
N THR A 12 9.20 -21.69 16.31
CA THR A 12 9.19 -21.66 14.84
C THR A 12 8.11 -20.70 14.36
N VAL A 13 8.52 -19.52 13.91
CA VAL A 13 7.64 -18.57 13.21
C VAL A 13 7.29 -19.18 11.86
N GLN A 14 6.03 -19.61 11.70
CA GLN A 14 5.52 -20.02 10.40
C GLN A 14 5.41 -18.79 9.49
N VAL A 15 6.29 -18.71 8.50
CA VAL A 15 6.16 -17.80 7.37
C VAL A 15 4.92 -18.26 6.60
N GLN A 16 3.86 -17.45 6.64
CA GLN A 16 2.69 -17.66 5.78
C GLN A 16 3.15 -17.57 4.33
N SER A 17 3.24 -18.74 3.69
CA SER A 17 3.49 -18.89 2.27
C SER A 17 2.41 -18.15 1.49
N SER A 18 2.84 -17.28 0.58
CA SER A 18 1.99 -16.60 -0.40
C SER A 18 1.07 -17.60 -1.11
N PRO A 19 -0.17 -17.23 -1.45
CA PRO A 19 -1.04 -18.13 -2.19
C PRO A 19 -0.41 -18.45 -3.55
N VAL A 20 -0.09 -19.73 -3.69
CA VAL A 20 0.33 -20.40 -4.92
C VAL A 20 -0.78 -20.23 -5.96
N LEU A 21 -0.38 -19.82 -7.17
CA LEU A 21 -1.24 -19.82 -8.34
C LEU A 21 -1.62 -21.27 -8.68
N ASN A 22 -2.91 -21.62 -8.59
CA ASN A 22 -3.42 -22.88 -9.13
C ASN A 22 -3.83 -22.69 -10.60
N GLU A 23 -3.47 -23.66 -11.44
CA GLU A 23 -3.58 -23.59 -12.90
C GLU A 23 -5.00 -23.82 -13.46
N ASP A 24 -6.00 -24.14 -12.63
CA ASP A 24 -7.34 -24.47 -13.13
C ASP A 24 -8.45 -23.78 -12.32
N GLY A 25 -9.11 -22.79 -12.93
CA GLY A 25 -10.47 -22.38 -12.56
C GLY A 25 -10.62 -21.45 -11.35
N ILE A 26 -10.52 -20.14 -11.60
CA ILE A 26 -11.11 -19.00 -10.86
C ILE A 26 -11.74 -19.34 -9.49
N SER A 27 -10.91 -19.49 -8.48
CA SER A 27 -11.23 -19.00 -7.13
C SER A 27 -10.21 -17.92 -6.84
N ALA A 28 -10.42 -16.76 -7.45
CA ALA A 28 -9.56 -15.64 -7.20
C ALA A 28 -9.84 -15.17 -5.78
N SER A 29 -8.90 -15.47 -4.88
CA SER A 29 -8.95 -15.00 -3.50
C SER A 29 -9.20 -13.49 -3.50
N GLU A 30 -10.16 -13.04 -2.71
CA GLU A 30 -10.48 -11.63 -2.56
C GLU A 30 -9.21 -10.82 -2.28
N ALA A 31 -9.07 -9.65 -2.91
CA ALA A 31 -7.92 -8.81 -2.63
C ALA A 31 -7.95 -8.43 -1.16
N PRO A 32 -6.81 -8.51 -0.45
CA PRO A 32 -6.80 -8.28 0.99
C PRO A 32 -7.24 -6.85 1.30
N GLU A 33 -7.83 -6.66 2.48
CA GLU A 33 -8.20 -5.32 2.96
C GLU A 33 -6.98 -4.45 3.27
N ARG A 34 -5.82 -5.07 3.50
CA ARG A 34 -4.53 -4.40 3.72
C ARG A 34 -3.35 -5.29 3.32
N GLY A 35 -2.20 -4.71 3.07
CA GLY A 35 -0.97 -5.45 2.79
C GLY A 35 -0.74 -5.71 1.29
N SER A 36 0.18 -6.62 0.97
CA SER A 36 0.64 -6.82 -0.41
C SER A 36 -0.17 -7.89 -1.14
N PHE A 37 -0.44 -7.64 -2.43
CA PHE A 37 -1.09 -8.59 -3.33
C PHE A 37 -0.66 -8.33 -4.78
N THR A 38 -0.80 -9.34 -5.63
CA THR A 38 -0.43 -9.25 -7.05
C THR A 38 -1.65 -9.50 -7.92
N VAL A 39 -1.79 -8.68 -8.96
CA VAL A 39 -2.84 -8.82 -9.98
C VAL A 39 -2.19 -9.02 -11.34
N LYS A 40 -2.85 -9.78 -12.22
CA LYS A 40 -2.43 -9.98 -13.61
C LYS A 40 -3.45 -9.31 -14.52
N LEU A 41 -2.97 -8.38 -15.34
CA LEU A 41 -3.77 -7.64 -16.30
C LEU A 41 -3.59 -8.26 -17.68
N GLU A 42 -4.69 -8.57 -18.35
CA GLU A 42 -4.71 -8.98 -19.77
C GLU A 42 -4.62 -7.73 -20.66
N LEU A 43 -3.63 -7.68 -21.56
CA LEU A 43 -3.32 -6.51 -22.41
C LEU A 43 -3.87 -6.62 -23.84
N GLU A 44 -4.41 -7.78 -24.23
CA GLU A 44 -4.78 -8.11 -25.62
C GLU A 44 -5.94 -7.26 -26.17
N GLU A 45 -6.86 -6.83 -25.31
CA GLU A 45 -8.16 -6.27 -25.76
C GLU A 45 -8.17 -4.75 -26.00
N LEU A 46 -7.04 -4.05 -25.91
CA LEU A 46 -7.01 -2.58 -26.00
C LEU A 46 -5.87 -2.07 -26.89
N LYS A 47 -6.20 -1.59 -28.09
CA LYS A 47 -5.29 -0.79 -28.93
C LYS A 47 -5.89 0.62 -29.11
N PRO A 48 -5.23 1.73 -28.67
CA PRO A 48 -3.96 1.77 -27.96
C PRO A 48 -4.07 1.22 -26.52
N ARG A 49 -3.00 0.54 -26.06
CA ARG A 49 -2.90 0.02 -24.69
C ARG A 49 -2.73 1.19 -23.74
N MET A 50 -3.79 1.56 -23.02
CA MET A 50 -3.74 2.57 -21.96
C MET A 50 -4.13 1.90 -20.65
N LEU A 51 -3.28 2.02 -19.63
CA LEU A 51 -3.61 1.50 -18.30
C LEU A 51 -4.80 2.23 -17.67
N GLY A 52 -4.99 3.51 -17.99
CA GLY A 52 -6.08 4.32 -17.44
C GLY A 52 -5.90 4.58 -15.94
N VAL A 53 -4.71 5.00 -15.52
CA VAL A 53 -4.41 5.22 -14.10
C VAL A 53 -3.63 6.52 -13.90
N GLY A 54 -4.03 7.29 -12.89
CA GLY A 54 -3.27 8.42 -12.38
C GLY A 54 -2.30 7.95 -11.31
N LEU A 55 -1.02 8.29 -11.46
CA LEU A 55 0.04 7.87 -10.55
C LEU A 55 0.73 9.10 -9.97
N ASP A 56 1.04 9.04 -8.68
CA ASP A 56 1.88 9.99 -7.97
C ASP A 56 3.23 9.34 -7.62
N SER A 57 4.30 10.10 -7.80
CA SER A 57 5.69 9.69 -7.61
C SER A 57 6.39 10.53 -6.53
N THR A 58 5.63 11.12 -5.60
CA THR A 58 6.19 11.97 -4.53
C THR A 58 7.01 11.14 -3.55
N GLU A 59 6.68 9.85 -3.41
CA GLU A 59 7.43 8.92 -2.58
C GLU A 59 8.58 8.28 -3.36
N GLU A 60 9.70 8.02 -2.68
CA GLU A 60 10.89 7.45 -3.33
C GLU A 60 10.65 6.02 -3.85
N LYS A 61 9.87 5.23 -3.11
CA LYS A 61 9.61 3.81 -3.39
C LYS A 61 8.17 3.59 -3.81
N GLY A 62 7.99 3.08 -5.02
CA GLY A 62 6.68 2.75 -5.55
C GLY A 62 5.99 3.89 -6.30
N LEU A 63 4.80 3.61 -6.80
CA LEU A 63 3.91 4.58 -7.45
C LEU A 63 2.54 4.52 -6.77
N LEU A 64 2.07 5.65 -6.26
CA LEU A 64 0.79 5.72 -5.56
C LEU A 64 -0.34 5.95 -6.56
N ILE A 65 -1.40 5.14 -6.49
CA ILE A 65 -2.57 5.31 -7.35
C ILE A 65 -3.44 6.45 -6.81
N VAL A 66 -3.59 7.51 -7.58
CA VAL A 66 -4.39 8.69 -7.19
C VAL A 66 -5.76 8.76 -7.85
N GLY A 67 -5.95 7.99 -8.92
CA GLY A 67 -7.22 7.92 -9.64
C GLY A 67 -7.20 6.92 -10.79
N PHE A 68 -8.36 6.67 -11.35
CA PHE A 68 -8.55 5.81 -12.52
C PHE A 68 -9.20 6.62 -13.64
N PHE A 69 -8.83 6.27 -14.86
CA PHE A 69 -9.42 6.72 -16.11
C PHE A 69 -9.85 5.49 -16.91
N ASP A 70 -10.47 5.69 -18.06
CA ASP A 70 -10.79 4.59 -18.96
C ASP A 70 -9.50 3.90 -19.45
N GLY A 71 -9.43 2.58 -19.26
CA GLY A 71 -8.26 1.79 -19.63
C GLY A 71 -8.29 0.35 -19.11
N VAL A 72 -7.15 -0.32 -19.14
CA VAL A 72 -6.98 -1.72 -18.71
C VAL A 72 -7.37 -1.90 -17.24
N LEU A 73 -6.98 -0.99 -16.34
CA LEU A 73 -7.30 -1.13 -14.91
C LEU A 73 -8.80 -0.96 -14.62
N SER A 74 -9.48 -0.03 -15.30
CA SER A 74 -10.93 0.15 -15.08
C SER A 74 -11.71 -1.09 -15.52
N LYS A 75 -11.34 -1.68 -16.66
CA LYS A 75 -11.90 -2.97 -17.12
C LYS A 75 -11.59 -4.13 -16.18
N TYR A 76 -10.34 -4.21 -15.70
CA TYR A 76 -9.93 -5.23 -14.72
C TYR A 76 -10.80 -5.13 -13.45
N ASN A 77 -10.96 -3.94 -12.90
CA ASN A 77 -11.77 -3.72 -11.70
C ASN A 77 -13.25 -4.07 -11.92
N ALA A 78 -13.78 -3.83 -13.12
CA ALA A 78 -15.15 -4.22 -13.49
C ALA A 78 -15.31 -5.74 -13.63
N LYS A 79 -14.32 -6.43 -14.21
CA LYS A 79 -14.29 -7.89 -14.37
C LYS A 79 -14.06 -8.62 -13.04
N PHE A 80 -13.26 -8.02 -12.14
CA PHE A 80 -12.87 -8.61 -10.86
C PHE A 80 -13.13 -7.66 -9.68
N PRO A 81 -14.40 -7.38 -9.33
CA PRO A 81 -14.75 -6.41 -8.28
C PRO A 81 -14.20 -6.79 -6.90
N ARG A 82 -14.09 -8.10 -6.60
CA ARG A 82 -13.50 -8.62 -5.35
C ARG A 82 -11.98 -8.50 -5.30
N GLN A 83 -11.32 -8.26 -6.44
CA GLN A 83 -9.87 -8.02 -6.51
C GLN A 83 -9.56 -6.60 -6.98
N ALA A 84 -10.54 -5.71 -6.86
CA ALA A 84 -10.41 -4.37 -7.40
C ALA A 84 -9.20 -3.67 -6.79
N ILE A 85 -8.41 -3.06 -7.67
CA ILE A 85 -7.35 -2.13 -7.35
C ILE A 85 -8.04 -0.82 -6.93
N LYS A 86 -7.68 -0.30 -5.76
CA LYS A 86 -8.33 0.86 -5.14
C LYS A 86 -7.42 2.09 -5.25
N LYS A 87 -8.03 3.28 -5.11
CA LYS A 87 -7.26 4.51 -4.89
C LYS A 87 -6.42 4.34 -3.62
N PHE A 88 -5.22 4.89 -3.64
CA PHE A 88 -4.18 4.76 -2.62
C PHE A 88 -3.50 3.39 -2.53
N ASP A 89 -3.87 2.40 -3.35
CA ASP A 89 -3.01 1.24 -3.52
C ASP A 89 -1.67 1.72 -4.13
N LYS A 90 -0.56 1.20 -3.62
CA LYS A 90 0.78 1.53 -4.09
C LYS A 90 1.33 0.40 -4.95
N ILE A 91 1.75 0.71 -6.17
CA ILE A 91 2.48 -0.22 -7.03
C ILE A 91 3.91 -0.29 -6.53
N THR A 92 4.35 -1.49 -6.12
CA THR A 92 5.68 -1.74 -5.55
C THR A 92 6.58 -2.54 -6.50
N ALA A 93 5.98 -3.32 -7.40
CA ALA A 93 6.71 -4.02 -8.45
C ALA A 93 5.85 -4.21 -9.71
N VAL A 94 6.52 -4.29 -10.86
CA VAL A 94 5.90 -4.52 -12.17
C VAL A 94 6.63 -5.69 -12.83
N ASN A 95 5.90 -6.75 -13.18
CA ASN A 95 6.47 -8.01 -13.67
C ASN A 95 7.58 -8.55 -12.75
N GLY A 96 7.37 -8.48 -11.44
CA GLY A 96 8.33 -8.91 -10.41
C GLY A 96 9.52 -7.96 -10.19
N LYS A 97 9.66 -6.90 -11.00
CA LYS A 97 10.74 -5.91 -10.83
C LYS A 97 10.29 -4.77 -9.92
N ALA A 98 10.90 -4.67 -8.75
CA ALA A 98 10.75 -3.54 -7.84
C ALA A 98 11.74 -2.41 -8.18
N GLY A 99 11.46 -1.20 -7.74
CA GLY A 99 12.32 -0.04 -7.97
C GLY A 99 11.76 1.25 -7.38
N ASN A 100 12.47 2.35 -7.59
CA ASN A 100 11.92 3.68 -7.30
C ASN A 100 10.80 4.04 -8.30
N ALA A 101 10.10 5.14 -8.04
CA ALA A 101 8.99 5.59 -8.87
C ALA A 101 9.34 5.72 -10.37
N ASN A 102 10.54 6.24 -10.69
CA ASN A 102 10.99 6.42 -12.06
C ASN A 102 11.28 5.09 -12.76
N ASP A 103 11.89 4.14 -12.06
CA ASP A 103 12.16 2.81 -12.57
C ASP A 103 10.87 2.05 -12.88
N LEU A 104 9.92 2.07 -11.95
CA LEU A 104 8.62 1.44 -12.15
C LEU A 104 7.86 2.08 -13.32
N ARG A 105 7.87 3.41 -13.43
CA ARG A 105 7.23 4.13 -14.55
C ARG A 105 7.84 3.70 -15.88
N ARG A 106 9.17 3.63 -15.96
CA ARG A 106 9.88 3.17 -17.17
C ARG A 106 9.49 1.74 -17.53
N ILE A 107 9.49 0.82 -16.55
CA ILE A 107 9.10 -0.59 -16.77
C ILE A 107 7.66 -0.68 -17.27
N MET A 108 6.73 0.08 -16.69
CA MET A 108 5.33 0.10 -17.11
C MET A 108 5.19 0.62 -18.55
N VAL A 109 5.84 1.74 -18.89
CA VAL A 109 5.79 2.31 -20.25
C VAL A 109 6.34 1.32 -21.26
N SER A 110 7.49 0.69 -20.97
CA SER A 110 8.07 -0.34 -21.85
C SER A 110 7.16 -1.55 -22.02
N ALA A 111 6.53 -2.03 -20.95
CA ALA A 111 5.64 -3.19 -21.01
C ALA A 111 4.35 -2.90 -21.80
N ILE A 112 3.81 -1.68 -21.69
CA ILE A 112 2.62 -1.26 -22.45
C ILE A 112 2.94 -1.11 -23.95
N ALA A 113 4.14 -0.63 -24.28
CA ALA A 113 4.58 -0.44 -25.65
C ALA A 113 4.96 -1.74 -26.37
N ASP A 114 5.26 -2.80 -25.63
CA ASP A 114 5.54 -4.13 -26.18
C ASP A 114 4.25 -4.81 -26.63
N GLU A 115 4.00 -4.85 -27.95
CA GLU A 115 2.81 -5.51 -28.52
C GLU A 115 2.79 -7.04 -28.31
N THR A 116 3.95 -7.65 -28.05
CA THR A 116 4.07 -9.10 -27.83
C THR A 116 3.70 -9.51 -26.40
N LEU A 117 3.68 -8.55 -25.48
CA LEU A 117 3.33 -8.82 -24.10
C LEU A 117 1.81 -8.97 -23.96
N GLU A 118 1.35 -10.16 -23.60
CA GLU A 118 -0.08 -10.46 -23.42
C GLU A 118 -0.57 -10.10 -22.01
N THR A 119 0.32 -10.16 -21.01
CA THR A 119 -0.04 -9.93 -19.61
C THR A 119 0.93 -8.99 -18.87
N LEU A 120 0.39 -8.19 -17.96
CA LEU A 120 1.15 -7.34 -17.05
C LEU A 120 0.83 -7.68 -15.61
N ALA A 121 1.84 -8.10 -14.83
CA ALA A 121 1.69 -8.36 -13.41
C ALA A 121 2.04 -7.11 -12.60
N LEU A 122 1.10 -6.63 -11.78
CA LEU A 122 1.33 -5.53 -10.84
C LEU A 122 1.33 -6.08 -9.42
N THR A 123 2.41 -5.84 -8.67
CA THR A 123 2.44 -6.09 -7.23
C THR A 123 2.09 -4.80 -6.52
N LEU A 124 0.99 -4.84 -5.79
CA LEU A 124 0.43 -3.71 -5.08
C LEU A 124 0.56 -3.90 -3.59
N ARG A 125 0.38 -2.79 -2.89
CA ARG A 125 0.24 -2.75 -1.44
C ARG A 125 -0.90 -1.83 -1.07
N ARG A 126 -1.87 -2.37 -0.34
CA ARG A 126 -3.02 -1.64 0.17
C ARG A 126 -2.70 -1.02 1.53
N PRO A 127 -2.83 0.31 1.68
CA PRO A 127 -2.59 0.97 2.94
C PRO A 127 -3.69 0.67 3.95
N VAL A 128 -3.37 0.83 5.23
CA VAL A 128 -4.37 0.79 6.32
C VAL A 128 -4.86 2.20 6.58
N GLU A 129 -6.18 2.39 6.63
CA GLU A 129 -6.77 3.65 7.08
C GLU A 129 -6.85 3.69 8.61
N ILE A 130 -6.38 4.79 9.22
CA ILE A 130 -6.35 4.92 10.67
C ILE A 130 -6.94 6.26 11.11
N GLU A 131 -7.65 6.26 12.23
CA GLU A 131 -8.14 7.48 12.88
C GLU A 131 -7.22 7.82 14.06
N VAL A 132 -6.60 9.00 13.98
CA VAL A 132 -5.74 9.49 15.06
C VAL A 132 -6.43 10.64 15.77
N VAL A 133 -6.61 10.45 17.08
CA VAL A 133 -7.26 11.40 17.98
C VAL A 133 -6.24 11.90 19.00
N VAL A 134 -5.94 13.19 18.95
CA VAL A 134 -5.03 13.86 19.88
C VAL A 134 -5.76 14.93 20.69
N ARG A 135 -5.31 15.16 21.93
CA ARG A 135 -5.86 16.17 22.84
C ARG A 135 -4.94 17.39 22.90
N ARG A 136 -5.53 18.59 22.90
CA ARG A 136 -4.84 19.88 23.06
C ARG A 136 -4.69 20.22 24.56
N PRO A 137 -3.74 21.10 24.96
CA PRO A 137 -2.84 21.91 24.12
C PRO A 137 -1.55 21.19 23.68
N GLY A 138 -0.88 21.72 22.65
CA GLY A 138 0.42 21.22 22.15
C GLY A 138 0.53 21.20 20.62
N PRO A 139 1.75 21.17 20.06
CA PRO A 139 1.96 21.02 18.62
C PRO A 139 1.66 19.58 18.18
N LEU A 140 1.08 19.41 16.98
CA LEU A 140 0.84 18.07 16.42
C LEU A 140 2.14 17.28 16.24
N GLY A 141 3.23 17.97 15.91
CA GLY A 141 4.53 17.36 15.66
C GLY A 141 4.56 16.54 14.38
N ILE A 142 4.02 17.08 13.29
CA ILE A 142 4.08 16.47 11.96
C ILE A 142 4.64 17.48 10.96
N GLN A 143 5.48 17.00 10.04
CA GLN A 143 5.82 17.70 8.81
C GLN A 143 5.07 17.04 7.67
N VAL A 144 4.64 17.87 6.75
CA VAL A 144 3.72 17.50 5.70
C VAL A 144 4.18 18.04 4.37
N ASN A 145 3.95 17.26 3.32
CA ASN A 145 4.06 17.68 1.94
C ASN A 145 2.67 17.68 1.30
N TYR A 146 2.46 18.60 0.37
CA TYR A 146 1.21 18.79 -0.33
C TYR A 146 1.44 18.62 -1.83
N THR A 147 0.56 17.89 -2.48
CA THR A 147 0.50 17.80 -3.94
C THR A 147 -0.97 17.82 -4.33
N ASP A 148 -1.29 18.56 -5.39
CA ASP A 148 -2.66 18.72 -5.88
C ASP A 148 -3.25 17.37 -6.35
N LEU A 149 -2.41 16.37 -6.59
CA LEU A 149 -2.81 15.04 -7.06
C LEU A 149 -3.39 14.14 -5.97
N LEU A 150 -2.96 14.28 -4.71
CA LEU A 150 -3.35 13.35 -3.64
C LEU A 150 -4.73 13.66 -3.05
N GLY A 151 -5.27 14.87 -3.29
CA GLY A 151 -6.50 15.33 -2.64
C GLY A 151 -6.40 15.34 -1.10
N GLY A 152 -5.17 15.37 -0.57
CA GLY A 152 -4.83 15.18 0.83
C GLY A 152 -3.37 15.59 1.10
N VAL A 153 -2.87 15.24 2.28
CA VAL A 153 -1.57 15.69 2.78
C VAL A 153 -0.70 14.47 3.08
N LEU A 154 0.54 14.46 2.58
CA LEU A 154 1.50 13.40 2.86
C LEU A 154 2.31 13.76 4.11
N ILE A 155 2.31 12.90 5.13
CA ILE A 155 3.16 13.09 6.30
C ILE A 155 4.57 12.59 5.96
N THR A 156 5.53 13.52 5.93
CA THR A 156 6.92 13.20 5.60
C THR A 156 7.76 12.95 6.83
N LYS A 157 7.36 13.52 7.98
CA LYS A 157 8.10 13.37 9.23
C LYS A 157 7.21 13.50 10.44
N ILE A 158 7.46 12.69 11.45
CA ILE A 158 6.97 12.91 12.81
C ILE A 158 8.09 13.58 13.62
N VAL A 159 7.73 14.66 14.31
CA VAL A 159 8.63 15.39 15.19
C VAL A 159 8.56 14.75 16.58
N PRO A 160 9.72 14.38 17.18
CA PRO A 160 9.77 13.84 18.53
C PRO A 160 9.04 14.71 19.55
N ASP A 161 8.45 14.08 20.55
CA ASP A 161 7.68 14.69 21.63
C ASP A 161 6.40 15.43 21.21
N GLY A 162 6.07 15.40 19.92
CA GLY A 162 4.81 15.90 19.37
C GLY A 162 3.60 15.07 19.79
N LEU A 163 2.39 15.63 19.60
CA LEU A 163 1.16 14.91 19.95
C LEU A 163 0.99 13.60 19.15
N VAL A 164 1.37 13.57 17.88
CA VAL A 164 1.30 12.36 17.04
C VAL A 164 2.36 11.33 17.44
N ASP A 165 3.56 11.78 17.81
CA ASP A 165 4.62 10.90 18.31
C ASP A 165 4.21 10.18 19.60
N ARG A 166 3.65 10.92 20.56
CA ARG A 166 3.10 10.34 21.80
C ARG A 166 1.92 9.42 21.53
N TRP A 167 1.07 9.76 20.56
CA TRP A 167 -0.01 8.89 20.15
C TRP A 167 0.55 7.58 19.57
N ASN A 168 1.56 7.63 18.70
CA ASN A 168 2.23 6.44 18.17
C ASN A 168 2.82 5.57 19.29
N ALA A 169 3.48 6.17 20.28
CA ALA A 169 4.03 5.46 21.43
C ALA A 169 2.94 4.72 22.24
N ALA A 170 1.74 5.32 22.36
CA ALA A 170 0.62 4.74 23.08
C ALA A 170 -0.17 3.68 22.27
N ASN A 171 0.02 3.60 20.95
CA ASN A 171 -0.72 2.70 20.05
C ASN A 171 0.23 1.74 19.28
N ALA A 172 1.47 1.58 19.74
CA ALA A 172 2.56 0.95 18.99
C ALA A 172 2.29 -0.51 18.56
N GLU A 173 1.49 -1.26 19.33
CA GLU A 173 1.19 -2.67 19.08
C GLU A 173 0.06 -2.89 18.08
N GLU A 174 -0.81 -1.90 17.90
CA GLU A 174 -1.97 -2.02 17.01
C GLU A 174 -1.69 -1.36 15.65
N VAL A 175 -1.31 -0.09 15.68
CA VAL A 175 -1.23 0.78 14.51
C VAL A 175 -0.37 1.99 14.81
N ARG A 176 0.45 2.41 13.85
CA ARG A 176 1.23 3.65 13.94
C ARG A 176 0.99 4.57 12.76
N ALA A 177 1.06 5.87 13.03
CA ALA A 177 0.85 6.94 12.07
C ALA A 177 2.15 7.44 11.43
N ASP A 178 3.13 6.57 11.27
CA ASP A 178 4.46 6.95 10.79
C ASP A 178 4.48 7.27 9.29
N PRO A 179 5.48 8.04 8.81
CA PRO A 179 5.70 8.23 7.38
C PRO A 179 5.88 6.88 6.67
N PRO A 180 5.51 6.77 5.39
CA PRO A 180 5.56 5.51 4.65
C PRO A 180 6.97 4.87 4.59
N GLU A 181 8.04 5.65 4.75
CA GLU A 181 9.42 5.14 4.78
C GLU A 181 9.83 4.46 6.10
N ALA A 182 9.08 4.65 7.19
CA ALA A 182 9.46 4.17 8.52
C ALA A 182 9.25 2.65 8.71
N PHE A 183 8.52 1.98 7.82
CA PHE A 183 8.25 0.54 7.92
C PHE A 183 8.40 -0.21 6.60
N LEU A 184 9.27 -1.22 6.62
CA LEU A 184 9.29 -2.25 5.58
C LEU A 184 8.08 -3.21 5.65
N SER A 185 7.15 -3.07 6.60
CA SER A 185 6.03 -4.02 6.79
C SER A 185 4.61 -3.42 6.86
N HIS A 186 4.39 -2.15 7.25
CA HIS A 186 3.05 -1.51 7.19
C HIS A 186 3.09 -0.03 6.74
N GLU A 187 2.42 0.31 5.63
CA GLU A 187 2.22 1.70 5.19
C GLU A 187 0.79 2.14 5.50
N THR A 188 0.64 3.37 5.97
CA THR A 188 -0.57 3.85 6.64
C THR A 188 -1.12 5.11 5.97
N LEU A 189 -2.39 5.09 5.58
CA LEU A 189 -3.14 6.28 5.18
C LEU A 189 -3.81 6.87 6.43
N MET A 190 -3.49 8.11 6.79
CA MET A 190 -3.93 8.70 8.07
C MET A 190 -5.07 9.71 7.87
N ARG A 191 -6.14 9.57 8.65
CA ARG A 191 -7.12 10.65 8.88
C ARG A 191 -6.93 11.21 10.29
N ILE A 192 -6.65 12.51 10.39
CA ILE A 192 -6.46 13.20 11.67
C ILE A 192 -7.76 13.92 12.05
N ARG A 193 -8.36 13.56 13.19
CA ARG A 193 -9.46 14.33 13.79
C ARG A 193 -9.00 15.06 15.03
N LEU A 194 -9.16 16.38 15.02
CA LEU A 194 -8.85 17.23 16.17
C LEU A 194 -10.12 17.45 17.00
N ARG A 195 -10.14 16.97 18.24
CA ARG A 195 -11.19 17.35 19.20
C ARG A 195 -10.75 18.58 19.98
N GLY A 196 -11.46 19.69 19.76
CA GLY A 196 -11.40 20.85 20.65
C GLY A 196 -12.28 20.59 21.87
N VAL A 197 -11.68 20.56 23.06
CA VAL A 197 -12.45 20.79 24.29
C VAL A 197 -12.60 22.30 24.38
N ARG A 198 -13.83 22.82 24.20
CA ARG A 198 -14.11 24.22 24.52
C ARG A 198 -13.88 24.42 26.02
N PRO A 199 -13.22 25.51 26.44
CA PRO A 199 -13.01 25.81 27.85
C PRO A 199 -14.32 25.90 28.62
#